data_AF-A0A1Q3FG94-F1
#
_entry.id   AF-A0A1Q3FG94-F1
#
_cell.length_a   1.000
_cell.length_b   1.000
_cell.length_c   1.000
_cell.angle_alpha   90.00
_cell.angle_beta   90.00
_cell.angle_gamma   90.00
#
_symmetry.space_group_name_H-M   'P 1'
#
loop_
_entity.id
_entity.type
_entity.pdbx_description
1 polymer ?
#
loop_
_entity_poly.entity_id
_entity_poly.type
_entity_poly.pdbx_seq_one_letter_code
_entity_poly.pdbx_strand_id
1 'polypeptide(L)'
;LIRQVSIEAPAPKIKDSVFNLVVPIPDTPPHGARILVVYAGACYRKNQSTSISSISSQLSDTGDITTSLHILAKQMQGGICSSISEEGPDSSPAQAHQTSVAIQHNPSAHHGVRDGALFPGFEVAGVIESLGSEVKADCGFKVGQRVVLYPYEGVPAGYSELMVAPELQYLIPIPDNLPLSVAATLPTGALLAQSAIISAHQIVDELLKKRPAEKVKILIVGTGGLALWAIRIAAQHFYAPATKDKIQITVASLRDEGFVMAKKCEKVNVVQWNEDLYEKQLIERTHDACEGLVDIVIDFGSTSRSLHRSMQCLTRGGHVLISDEIADKLLAKFAKRAEDRGVFIEVIPAGTIEQLHDVVQLVASNEI
;
A
#
# COMPACT_ATOMS: atom_id res chain seq x y z
N LEU A 1 23.78 13.25 -10.30
CA LEU A 1 22.84 12.21 -10.74
C LEU A 1 22.85 11.10 -9.70
N ILE A 2 21.71 10.44 -9.51
CA ILE A 2 21.54 9.29 -8.60
C ILE A 2 20.79 8.18 -9.30
N ARG A 3 20.87 6.97 -8.76
CA ARG A 3 20.13 5.80 -9.21
C ARG A 3 18.77 5.74 -8.50
N GLN A 4 17.76 5.40 -9.29
CA GLN A 4 16.42 5.10 -8.83
C GLN A 4 15.93 3.83 -9.50
N VAL A 5 15.15 3.04 -8.78
CA VAL A 5 14.48 1.84 -9.29
C VAL A 5 12.99 2.07 -9.26
N SER A 6 12.31 1.79 -10.37
CA SER A 6 10.86 1.67 -10.43
C SER A 6 10.50 0.19 -10.58
N ILE A 7 9.63 -0.31 -9.71
CA ILE A 7 9.06 -1.66 -9.85
C ILE A 7 7.63 -1.50 -10.32
N GLU A 8 7.33 -1.88 -11.55
CA GLU A 8 6.02 -1.66 -12.19
C GLU A 8 5.27 -2.96 -12.42
N ALA A 9 3.95 -2.86 -12.54
CA ALA A 9 3.13 -4.02 -12.88
C ALA A 9 3.48 -4.54 -14.29
N PRO A 10 3.54 -5.86 -14.51
CA PRO A 10 3.82 -6.42 -15.83
C PRO A 10 2.75 -6.00 -16.84
N ALA A 11 3.17 -5.53 -18.01
CA ALA A 11 2.27 -5.12 -19.09
C ALA A 11 2.19 -6.21 -20.18
N PRO A 12 1.08 -6.33 -20.94
CA PRO A 12 0.91 -7.39 -21.95
C PRO A 12 2.03 -7.49 -23.00
N LYS A 13 2.79 -6.41 -23.21
CA LYS A 13 3.89 -6.33 -24.17
C LYS A 13 5.27 -6.11 -23.54
N ILE A 14 5.36 -5.85 -22.24
CA ILE A 14 6.62 -5.56 -21.54
C ILE A 14 6.80 -6.62 -20.46
N LYS A 15 7.83 -7.45 -20.62
CA LYS A 15 8.16 -8.51 -19.67
C LYS A 15 8.98 -8.01 -18.48
N ASP A 16 9.69 -6.90 -18.66
CA ASP A 16 10.48 -6.29 -17.59
C ASP A 16 9.57 -5.49 -16.66
N SER A 17 9.70 -5.73 -15.37
CA SER A 17 8.94 -5.06 -14.30
C SER A 17 9.83 -4.22 -13.40
N VAL A 18 11.14 -4.17 -13.67
CA VAL A 18 12.12 -3.42 -12.87
C VAL A 18 12.90 -2.50 -13.80
N PHE A 19 12.77 -1.21 -13.59
CA PHE A 19 13.40 -0.17 -14.41
C PHE A 19 14.44 0.56 -13.59
N ASN A 20 15.66 0.62 -14.10
CA ASN A 20 16.74 1.40 -13.51
C ASN A 20 16.79 2.76 -14.19
N LEU A 21 16.71 3.81 -13.40
CA LEU A 21 16.68 5.19 -13.82
C LEU A 21 17.90 5.92 -13.24
N VAL A 22 18.41 6.88 -14.00
CA VAL A 22 19.41 7.83 -13.52
C VAL A 22 18.75 9.20 -13.51
N VAL A 23 18.53 9.74 -12.31
CA VAL A 23 17.78 10.98 -12.10
C VAL A 23 18.66 12.07 -11.49
N PRO A 24 18.30 13.37 -11.61
CA PRO A 24 18.98 14.44 -10.89
C PRO A 24 18.97 14.21 -9.37
N ILE A 25 19.98 14.74 -8.68
CA ILE A 25 19.96 14.79 -7.21
C ILE A 25 18.82 15.75 -6.84
N PRO A 26 17.86 15.34 -5.98
CA PRO A 26 16.82 16.25 -5.53
C PRO A 26 17.42 17.35 -4.65
N ASP A 27 16.96 18.58 -4.82
CA ASP A 27 17.36 19.69 -3.96
C ASP A 27 16.86 19.48 -2.53
N THR A 28 17.63 19.95 -1.55
CA THR A 28 17.24 19.87 -0.14
C THR A 28 16.14 20.90 0.13
N PRO A 29 14.94 20.49 0.59
CA PRO A 29 13.86 21.44 0.85
C PRO A 29 14.26 22.45 1.95
N PRO A 30 13.90 23.74 1.85
CA PRO A 30 14.35 24.77 2.80
C PRO A 30 14.03 24.49 4.27
N HIS A 31 12.87 23.92 4.57
CA HIS A 31 12.44 23.55 5.94
C HIS A 31 12.61 22.05 6.25
N GLY A 32 13.16 21.30 5.31
CA GLY A 32 13.19 19.85 5.35
C GLY A 32 14.58 19.26 5.40
N ALA A 33 14.69 18.05 4.89
CA ALA A 33 15.96 17.35 4.78
C ALA A 33 16.03 16.49 3.52
N ARG A 34 17.26 16.20 3.09
CA ARG A 34 17.55 15.14 2.15
C ARG A 34 18.16 13.97 2.90
N ILE A 35 17.67 12.77 2.59
CA ILE A 35 17.99 11.53 3.26
C ILE A 35 18.76 10.65 2.27
N LEU A 36 19.92 10.16 2.72
CA LEU A 36 20.57 9.02 2.09
C LEU A 36 19.83 7.76 2.48
N VAL A 37 19.16 7.15 1.50
CA VAL A 37 18.41 5.92 1.69
C VAL A 37 19.38 4.76 1.83
N VAL A 38 19.23 3.99 2.90
CA VAL A 38 20.08 2.81 3.17
C VAL A 38 19.25 1.53 2.99
N TYR A 39 18.00 1.55 3.44
CA TYR A 39 17.04 0.46 3.26
C TYR A 39 15.70 1.01 2.80
N ALA A 40 15.08 0.29 1.87
CA ALA A 40 13.72 0.53 1.40
C ALA A 40 12.95 -0.80 1.37
N GLY A 41 11.78 -0.85 2.01
CA GLY A 41 10.90 -2.03 2.06
C GLY A 41 9.98 -2.14 0.85
N ALA A 42 9.39 -3.32 0.67
CA ALA A 42 8.38 -3.59 -0.37
C ALA A 42 7.00 -3.70 0.26
N CYS A 43 6.23 -2.62 0.18
CA CYS A 43 4.89 -2.51 0.73
C CYS A 43 3.83 -2.38 -0.37
N TYR A 44 2.74 -3.15 -0.26
CA TYR A 44 1.55 -2.99 -1.09
C TYR A 44 0.74 -1.79 -0.59
N ARG A 45 1.29 -0.58 -0.77
CA ARG A 45 0.57 0.67 -0.54
C ARG A 45 0.53 1.42 -1.85
N LYS A 46 -0.68 1.72 -2.33
CA LYS A 46 -0.84 2.55 -3.53
C LYS A 46 -0.59 4.00 -3.19
N ASN A 47 0.11 4.70 -4.08
CA ASN A 47 0.16 6.14 -4.04
C ASN A 47 -1.25 6.67 -4.33
N GLN A 48 -1.85 7.43 -3.41
CA GLN A 48 -3.05 8.18 -3.71
C GLN A 48 -2.62 9.41 -4.52
N SER A 49 -2.19 9.22 -5.76
CA SER A 49 -1.99 10.38 -6.64
C SER A 49 -3.37 10.96 -6.92
N THR A 50 -3.70 12.09 -6.31
CA THR A 50 -4.68 12.99 -6.93
C THR A 50 -4.15 13.25 -8.34
N SER A 51 -4.98 12.97 -9.35
CA SER A 51 -4.63 13.31 -10.72
C SER A 51 -4.30 14.80 -10.71
N ILE A 52 -3.03 15.15 -10.94
CA ILE A 52 -2.64 16.55 -11.11
C ILE A 52 -3.37 16.97 -12.38
N SER A 53 -4.54 17.60 -12.22
CA SER A 53 -5.15 18.40 -13.26
C SER A 53 -4.10 19.44 -13.60
N SER A 54 -3.43 19.22 -14.73
CA SER A 54 -2.46 20.13 -15.30
C SER A 54 -3.01 21.55 -15.18
N ILE A 55 -2.27 22.43 -14.53
CA ILE A 55 -2.58 23.84 -14.38
C ILE A 55 -2.34 24.47 -15.76
N SER A 56 -3.26 24.21 -16.69
CA SER A 56 -3.37 24.87 -17.99
C SER A 56 -4.85 24.97 -18.35
N SER A 57 -5.62 25.55 -17.45
CA SER A 57 -6.97 26.03 -17.75
C SER A 57 -7.12 27.46 -17.25
N GLN A 58 -6.24 28.34 -17.72
CA GLN A 58 -6.66 29.69 -18.04
C GLN A 58 -6.38 29.90 -19.53
N LEU A 59 -7.44 30.26 -20.26
CA LEU A 59 -7.51 30.64 -21.67
C LEU A 59 -7.46 29.49 -22.70
N SER A 60 -8.63 28.90 -22.98
CA SER A 60 -9.22 28.93 -24.33
C SER A 60 -10.57 28.23 -24.32
N ASP A 61 -11.62 29.04 -24.19
CA ASP A 61 -13.01 28.64 -24.38
C ASP A 61 -13.26 28.55 -25.90
N THR A 62 -13.23 27.35 -26.49
CA THR A 62 -13.72 27.08 -27.86
C THR A 62 -14.22 25.63 -27.98
N GLY A 63 -15.11 25.24 -27.08
CA GLY A 63 -15.93 24.03 -27.27
C GLY A 63 -17.22 24.37 -27.99
N ASP A 64 -17.23 24.51 -29.33
CA ASP A 64 -18.49 24.49 -30.11
C ASP A 64 -18.37 24.27 -31.64
N ILE A 65 -17.23 23.78 -32.16
CA ILE A 65 -17.03 23.64 -33.62
C ILE A 65 -17.16 22.18 -34.12
N THR A 66 -16.90 21.19 -33.28
CA THR A 66 -16.83 19.78 -33.73
C THR A 66 -18.20 19.12 -33.92
N THR A 67 -19.21 19.54 -33.15
CA THR A 67 -20.59 19.03 -33.28
C THR A 67 -21.29 19.62 -34.51
N SER A 68 -20.95 20.86 -34.87
CA SER A 68 -21.51 21.58 -36.02
C SER A 68 -20.99 21.08 -37.37
N LEU A 69 -19.74 20.59 -37.45
CA LEU A 69 -19.18 20.00 -38.70
C LEU A 69 -19.77 18.62 -39.03
N HIS A 70 -20.14 17.82 -38.03
CA HIS A 70 -20.66 16.48 -38.26
C HIS A 70 -22.11 16.48 -38.78
N ILE A 71 -22.89 17.52 -38.43
CA ILE A 71 -24.27 17.72 -38.91
C ILE A 71 -24.27 18.28 -40.34
N LEU A 72 -23.30 19.14 -40.70
CA LEU A 72 -23.18 19.71 -42.05
C LEU A 72 -22.72 18.66 -43.10
N ALA A 73 -21.83 17.72 -42.71
CA ALA A 73 -21.33 16.67 -43.61
C ALA A 73 -22.41 15.64 -44.00
N LYS A 74 -23.46 15.49 -43.19
CA LYS A 74 -24.56 14.54 -43.44
C LYS A 74 -25.66 15.13 -44.34
N GLN A 75 -25.63 16.44 -44.60
CA GLN A 75 -26.62 17.16 -45.41
C GLN A 75 -26.19 17.37 -46.88
N MET A 76 -24.97 16.97 -47.28
CA MET A 76 -24.43 17.20 -48.63
C MET A 76 -24.20 15.94 -49.49
N GLN A 77 -24.73 14.77 -49.11
CA GLN A 77 -24.64 13.55 -49.93
C GLN A 77 -26.00 13.01 -50.39
N GLY A 78 -26.71 13.83 -51.15
CA GLY A 78 -27.82 13.39 -52.01
C GLY A 78 -27.70 14.01 -53.40
N GLY A 79 -27.17 13.27 -54.37
CA GLY A 79 -27.14 13.72 -55.78
C GLY A 79 -26.11 13.06 -56.70
N ILE A 80 -26.43 11.85 -57.17
CA ILE A 80 -26.40 11.36 -58.58
C ILE A 80 -25.15 11.54 -59.48
N CYS A 81 -24.75 10.39 -60.06
CA CYS A 81 -24.20 10.10 -61.41
C CYS A 81 -22.69 9.93 -61.68
N SER A 82 -22.38 8.75 -62.26
CA SER A 82 -21.51 8.45 -63.44
C SER A 82 -20.07 9.00 -63.47
N SER A 83 -18.99 8.31 -63.87
CA SER A 83 -18.78 7.12 -64.70
C SER A 83 -17.25 6.97 -64.96
N ILE A 84 -16.77 5.72 -65.17
CA ILE A 84 -15.75 5.29 -66.16
C ILE A 84 -14.24 5.60 -65.91
N SER A 85 -13.47 4.49 -65.73
CA SER A 85 -12.14 4.10 -66.32
C SER A 85 -10.86 4.92 -66.01
N GLU A 86 -9.61 4.41 -66.07
CA GLU A 86 -8.94 3.16 -66.48
C GLU A 86 -7.45 3.18 -66.01
N GLU A 87 -6.82 2.00 -65.95
CA GLU A 87 -5.38 1.60 -66.12
C GLU A 87 -4.23 2.41 -65.46
N GLY A 88 -3.19 1.82 -64.83
CA GLY A 88 -2.19 0.85 -65.32
C GLY A 88 -0.76 1.29 -64.89
N PRO A 89 0.33 0.52 -65.08
CA PRO A 89 1.13 -0.05 -63.96
C PRO A 89 2.66 0.24 -63.93
N ASP A 90 3.38 -0.54 -63.09
CA ASP A 90 4.84 -0.84 -63.04
C ASP A 90 5.78 0.15 -62.32
N SER A 91 6.86 -0.21 -61.61
CA SER A 91 7.67 -1.44 -61.49
C SER A 91 8.58 -1.36 -60.24
N SER A 92 9.04 -2.51 -59.72
CA SER A 92 10.15 -2.62 -58.72
C SER A 92 11.53 -2.62 -59.42
N PRO A 93 12.66 -2.38 -58.72
CA PRO A 93 13.39 -3.51 -58.13
C PRO A 93 14.17 -3.21 -56.82
N ALA A 94 14.56 -4.29 -56.15
CA ALA A 94 15.37 -4.33 -54.94
C ALA A 94 16.87 -4.15 -55.20
N GLN A 95 17.60 -3.51 -54.28
CA GLN A 95 19.00 -3.83 -53.98
C GLN A 95 19.41 -3.35 -52.57
N ALA A 96 20.36 -4.08 -51.99
CA ALA A 96 20.70 -4.12 -50.58
C ALA A 96 21.85 -3.18 -50.18
N HIS A 97 21.94 -2.98 -48.87
CA HIS A 97 23.13 -2.68 -48.04
C HIS A 97 23.52 -1.22 -47.76
N GLN A 98 23.49 -0.92 -46.45
CA GLN A 98 24.43 -0.13 -45.63
C GLN A 98 23.76 0.90 -44.71
N THR A 99 23.64 0.45 -43.45
CA THR A 99 23.97 1.19 -42.22
C THR A 99 24.30 2.67 -42.37
N SER A 100 23.30 3.51 -42.12
CA SER A 100 23.36 4.69 -41.24
C SER A 100 22.08 5.49 -41.48
N VAL A 101 21.16 5.50 -40.52
CA VAL A 101 20.04 6.45 -40.56
C VAL A 101 20.03 7.24 -39.27
N ALA A 102 20.26 8.54 -39.46
CA ALA A 102 20.23 9.57 -38.44
C ALA A 102 18.97 9.47 -37.59
N ILE A 103 19.13 9.62 -36.28
CA ILE A 103 18.04 9.80 -35.34
C ILE A 103 17.38 11.14 -35.67
N GLN A 104 16.26 11.11 -36.38
CA GLN A 104 15.36 12.25 -36.48
C GLN A 104 14.82 12.54 -35.08
N HIS A 105 15.25 13.68 -34.55
CA HIS A 105 14.77 14.26 -33.32
C HIS A 105 13.29 14.61 -33.50
N ASN A 106 12.40 13.82 -32.90
CA ASN A 106 10.98 14.16 -32.85
C ASN A 106 10.75 14.94 -31.54
N PRO A 107 10.38 16.22 -31.58
CA PRO A 107 10.22 17.02 -30.37
C PRO A 107 8.91 16.65 -29.66
N SER A 108 9.00 16.52 -28.34
CA SER A 108 7.89 16.62 -27.38
C SER A 108 6.68 15.70 -27.60
N ALA A 109 6.85 14.41 -27.30
CA ALA A 109 5.78 13.65 -26.68
C ALA A 109 5.83 13.96 -25.17
N HIS A 110 4.90 14.80 -24.70
CA HIS A 110 4.62 14.95 -23.27
C HIS A 110 4.18 13.58 -22.75
N HIS A 111 5.12 12.82 -22.20
CA HIS A 111 4.80 11.63 -21.43
C HIS A 111 4.14 12.13 -20.16
N GLY A 112 2.80 12.12 -20.14
CA GLY A 112 2.08 12.13 -18.89
C GLY A 112 2.60 10.96 -18.07
N VAL A 113 3.37 11.25 -17.03
CA VAL A 113 3.92 10.25 -16.11
C VAL A 113 2.71 9.61 -15.43
N ARG A 114 2.27 8.46 -15.95
CA ARG A 114 1.41 7.57 -15.17
C ARG A 114 2.31 6.90 -14.15
N ASP A 115 2.01 7.09 -12.87
CA ASP A 115 2.65 6.34 -11.79
C ASP A 115 2.27 4.86 -11.93
N GLY A 116 3.17 4.09 -12.57
CA GLY A 116 3.02 2.66 -12.81
C GLY A 116 3.64 1.79 -11.72
N ALA A 117 4.21 2.40 -10.67
CA ALA A 117 4.94 1.68 -9.64
C ALA A 117 3.98 0.78 -8.84
N LEU A 118 4.24 -0.53 -8.90
CA LEU A 118 3.58 -1.55 -8.10
C LEU A 118 3.98 -1.46 -6.63
N PHE A 119 5.25 -1.12 -6.38
CA PHE A 119 5.80 -0.87 -5.06
C PHE A 119 6.54 0.47 -5.08
N PRO A 120 5.97 1.52 -4.47
CA PRO A 120 6.57 2.86 -4.51
C PRO A 120 7.72 3.03 -3.49
N GLY A 121 7.91 2.08 -2.57
CA GLY A 121 9.01 2.11 -1.61
C GLY A 121 8.80 3.06 -0.44
N PHE A 122 7.59 3.12 0.14
CA PHE A 122 7.27 4.02 1.26
C PHE A 122 7.88 3.62 2.62
N GLU A 123 8.63 2.53 2.65
CA GLU A 123 9.28 1.97 3.83
C GLU A 123 10.76 2.33 3.87
N VAL A 124 11.08 3.59 4.17
CA VAL A 124 12.47 4.08 4.07
C VAL A 124 13.12 4.23 5.45
N ALA A 125 14.34 3.68 5.56
CA ALA A 125 15.28 3.98 6.64
C ALA A 125 16.62 4.44 6.06
N GLY A 126 17.19 5.49 6.66
CA GLY A 126 18.40 6.10 6.14
C GLY A 126 19.09 7.01 7.13
N VAL A 127 19.92 7.89 6.59
CA VAL A 127 20.62 8.93 7.35
C VAL A 127 20.38 10.30 6.72
N ILE A 128 20.25 11.34 7.54
CA ILE A 128 20.16 12.72 7.06
C ILE A 128 21.47 13.06 6.36
N GLU A 129 21.41 13.36 5.07
CA GLU A 129 22.55 13.78 4.27
C GLU A 129 22.71 15.31 4.28
N SER A 130 21.60 16.04 4.26
CA SER A 130 21.61 17.50 4.39
C SER A 130 20.30 18.03 4.99
N LEU A 131 20.40 19.19 5.63
CA LEU A 131 19.28 19.95 6.17
C LEU A 131 19.04 21.20 5.32
N GLY A 132 17.79 21.63 5.25
CA GLY A 132 17.38 22.82 4.52
C GLY A 132 17.98 24.11 5.07
N SER A 133 18.08 25.13 4.22
CA SER A 133 18.67 26.43 4.57
C SER A 133 17.88 27.22 5.62
N GLU A 134 16.60 26.91 5.81
CA GLU A 134 15.69 27.57 6.75
C GLU A 134 15.44 26.73 8.01
N VAL A 135 16.13 25.59 8.14
CA VAL A 135 16.13 24.78 9.36
C VAL A 135 16.97 25.47 10.43
N LYS A 136 16.37 25.69 11.61
CA LYS A 136 17.08 26.27 12.76
C LYS A 136 18.13 25.30 13.32
N ALA A 137 19.21 25.85 13.86
CA ALA A 137 20.29 25.05 14.46
C ALA A 137 19.84 24.20 15.68
N ASP A 138 18.77 24.60 16.36
CA ASP A 138 18.19 23.94 17.54
C ASP A 138 17.00 23.02 17.20
N CYS A 139 16.78 22.68 15.93
CA CYS A 139 15.65 21.86 15.47
C CYS A 139 15.64 20.40 15.97
N GLY A 140 16.69 19.95 16.67
CA GLY A 140 16.81 18.58 17.17
C GLY A 140 17.31 17.56 16.13
N PHE A 141 17.57 17.99 14.90
CA PHE A 141 18.11 17.15 13.82
C PHE A 141 19.55 17.53 13.45
N LYS A 142 20.34 16.54 13.03
CA LYS A 142 21.71 16.74 12.53
C LYS A 142 22.01 15.86 11.33
N VAL A 143 22.93 16.32 10.47
CA VAL A 143 23.51 15.49 9.40
C VAL A 143 24.17 14.26 10.01
N GLY A 144 23.98 13.10 9.36
CA GLY A 144 24.40 11.78 9.82
C GLY A 144 23.43 11.10 10.78
N GLN A 145 22.37 11.78 11.24
CA GLN A 145 21.38 11.17 12.12
C GLN A 145 20.53 10.15 11.37
N ARG A 146 20.28 9.02 12.03
CA ARG A 146 19.50 7.91 11.51
C ARG A 146 18.00 8.22 11.65
N VAL A 147 17.25 8.02 10.58
CA VAL A 147 15.82 8.37 10.52
C VAL A 147 15.03 7.35 9.70
N VAL A 148 13.75 7.21 10.02
CA VAL A 148 12.73 6.71 9.09
C VAL A 148 11.86 7.86 8.60
N LEU A 149 11.25 7.69 7.44
CA LEU A 149 10.28 8.64 6.91
C LEU A 149 8.85 8.16 7.16
N TYR A 150 8.01 9.02 7.74
CA TYR A 150 6.56 8.80 7.80
C TYR A 150 5.95 8.86 6.38
N PRO A 151 5.09 7.89 6.00
CA PRO A 151 4.52 7.83 4.65
C PRO A 151 3.33 8.80 4.50
N TYR A 152 3.63 10.10 4.45
CA TYR A 152 2.65 11.17 4.22
C TYR A 152 2.13 11.15 2.77
N GLU A 153 1.04 11.87 2.51
CA GLU A 153 0.47 11.99 1.17
C GLU A 153 1.42 12.72 0.21
N GLY A 154 1.71 12.13 -0.95
CA GLY A 154 2.66 12.71 -1.91
C GLY A 154 4.12 12.45 -1.57
N VAL A 155 4.42 11.51 -0.67
CA VAL A 155 5.78 11.06 -0.41
C VAL A 155 6.46 10.55 -1.70
N PRO A 156 7.71 10.95 -1.99
CA PRO A 156 8.44 10.45 -3.16
C PRO A 156 8.69 8.94 -3.11
N ALA A 157 8.98 8.35 -4.28
CA ALA A 157 9.35 6.95 -4.35
C ALA A 157 10.68 6.68 -3.61
N GLY A 158 10.66 5.77 -2.64
CA GLY A 158 11.80 5.52 -1.76
C GLY A 158 12.86 4.56 -2.32
N TYR A 159 12.61 3.92 -3.47
CA TYR A 159 13.61 3.15 -4.20
C TYR A 159 14.59 4.05 -4.97
N SER A 160 15.22 4.96 -4.26
CA SER A 160 16.16 5.96 -4.77
C SER A 160 17.34 6.06 -3.81
N GLU A 161 18.55 6.35 -4.28
CA GLU A 161 19.70 6.58 -3.40
C GLU A 161 19.48 7.78 -2.46
N LEU A 162 18.75 8.80 -2.93
CA LEU A 162 18.38 9.97 -2.14
C LEU A 162 16.87 10.21 -2.21
N MET A 163 16.30 10.61 -1.08
CA MET A 163 14.90 11.01 -0.94
C MET A 163 14.83 12.31 -0.14
N VAL A 164 13.76 13.09 -0.30
CA VAL A 164 13.55 14.34 0.43
C VAL A 164 12.32 14.26 1.33
N ALA A 165 12.42 14.85 2.50
CA ALA A 165 11.29 15.19 3.36
C ALA A 165 11.10 16.71 3.31
N PRO A 166 9.92 17.23 2.94
CA PRO A 166 9.70 18.67 2.81
C PRO A 166 9.77 19.39 4.15
N GLU A 167 9.37 18.71 5.22
CA GLU A 167 9.33 19.21 6.60
C GLU A 167 9.94 18.17 7.54
N LEU A 168 10.66 18.63 8.57
CA LEU A 168 11.32 17.75 9.54
C LEU A 168 10.35 16.89 10.35
N GLN A 169 9.09 17.31 10.50
CA GLN A 169 8.07 16.55 11.24
C GLN A 169 7.78 15.16 10.65
N TYR A 170 8.11 14.93 9.37
CA TYR A 170 7.93 13.62 8.74
C TYR A 170 9.10 12.66 9.03
N LEU A 171 10.15 13.12 9.70
CA LEU A 171 11.30 12.30 10.05
C LEU A 171 11.19 11.84 11.50
N ILE A 172 11.32 10.53 11.69
CA ILE A 172 11.35 9.94 13.03
C ILE A 172 12.79 9.49 13.30
N PRO A 173 13.46 10.04 14.32
CA PRO A 173 14.81 9.65 14.68
C PRO A 173 14.85 8.20 15.18
N ILE A 174 15.86 7.46 14.75
CA ILE A 174 16.08 6.07 15.14
C ILE A 174 17.30 6.00 16.07
N PRO A 175 17.23 5.31 17.21
CA PRO A 175 18.38 5.12 18.08
C PRO A 175 19.41 4.15 17.48
N ASP A 176 20.67 4.24 17.92
CA ASP A 176 21.77 3.49 17.32
C ASP A 176 21.65 1.97 17.46
N ASN A 177 20.95 1.50 18.49
CA ASN A 177 20.75 0.08 18.77
C ASN A 177 19.71 -0.61 17.88
N LEU A 178 18.84 0.14 17.19
CA LEU A 178 17.79 -0.42 16.33
C LEU A 178 18.31 -0.54 14.89
N PRO A 179 18.54 -1.73 14.28
CA PRO A 179 19.11 -1.85 12.93
C PRO A 179 18.26 -1.15 11.85
N LEU A 180 18.90 -0.49 10.87
CA LEU A 180 18.18 0.21 9.78
C LEU A 180 17.29 -0.73 8.96
N SER A 181 17.71 -1.99 8.77
CA SER A 181 16.91 -3.00 8.06
C SER A 181 15.60 -3.33 8.77
N VAL A 182 15.60 -3.32 10.11
CA VAL A 182 14.37 -3.48 10.91
C VAL A 182 13.56 -2.19 10.89
N ALA A 183 14.22 -1.05 11.07
CA ALA A 183 13.57 0.26 11.08
C ALA A 183 12.80 0.54 9.78
N ALA A 184 13.31 0.11 8.62
CA ALA A 184 12.63 0.26 7.34
C ALA A 184 11.22 -0.36 7.32
N THR A 185 10.96 -1.40 8.13
CA THR A 185 9.66 -2.09 8.18
C THR A 185 8.61 -1.40 9.06
N LEU A 186 8.98 -0.30 9.73
CA LEU A 186 8.13 0.36 10.71
C LEU A 186 7.12 1.35 10.10
N PRO A 187 7.50 2.21 9.12
CA PRO A 187 6.62 3.29 8.67
C PRO A 187 5.33 2.83 8.00
N THR A 188 5.30 1.65 7.37
CA THR A 188 4.05 1.10 6.82
C THR A 188 3.62 -0.17 7.54
N GLY A 189 4.51 -1.17 7.65
CA GLY A 189 4.17 -2.46 8.22
C GLY A 189 3.75 -2.39 9.68
N ALA A 190 4.70 -2.02 10.55
CA ALA A 190 4.43 -1.97 11.99
C ALA A 190 3.39 -0.90 12.35
N LEU A 191 3.41 0.25 11.66
CA LEU A 191 2.44 1.33 11.88
C LEU A 191 0.99 0.88 11.59
N LEU A 192 0.72 0.24 10.44
CA LEU A 192 -0.61 -0.26 10.12
C LEU A 192 -1.06 -1.35 11.10
N ALA A 193 -0.14 -2.23 11.50
CA ALA A 193 -0.41 -3.24 12.51
C ALA A 193 -0.75 -2.60 13.87
N GLN A 194 -0.04 -1.54 14.28
CA GLN A 194 -0.30 -0.78 15.49
C GLN A 194 -1.71 -0.17 15.45
N SER A 195 -2.07 0.50 14.36
CA SER A 195 -3.41 1.07 14.18
C SER A 195 -4.50 0.00 14.24
N ALA A 196 -4.29 -1.15 13.60
CA ALA A 196 -5.22 -2.27 13.63
C ALA A 196 -5.45 -2.81 15.05
N ILE A 197 -4.38 -2.97 15.83
CA ILE A 197 -4.47 -3.45 17.21
C ILE A 197 -5.14 -2.40 18.12
N ILE A 198 -4.84 -1.11 17.95
CA ILE A 198 -5.52 -0.04 18.70
C ILE A 198 -7.03 -0.05 18.43
N SER A 199 -7.44 -0.13 17.16
CA SER A 199 -8.87 -0.23 16.79
C SER A 199 -9.52 -1.49 17.38
N ALA A 200 -8.85 -2.64 17.30
CA ALA A 200 -9.34 -3.87 17.92
C ALA A 200 -9.44 -3.74 19.45
N HIS A 201 -8.51 -3.03 20.10
CA HIS A 201 -8.48 -2.86 21.55
C HIS A 201 -9.71 -2.13 22.07
N GLN A 202 -10.18 -1.11 21.36
CA GLN A 202 -11.41 -0.40 21.71
C GLN A 202 -12.62 -1.35 21.73
N ILE A 203 -12.73 -2.23 20.74
CA ILE A 203 -13.79 -3.24 20.65
C ILE A 203 -13.64 -4.28 21.78
N VAL A 204 -12.42 -4.73 22.04
CA VAL A 204 -12.11 -5.65 23.15
C VAL A 204 -12.58 -5.07 24.49
N ASP A 205 -12.26 -3.81 24.78
CA ASP A 205 -12.67 -3.14 26.03
C ASP A 205 -14.19 -3.11 26.20
N GLU A 206 -14.94 -2.83 25.14
CA GLU A 206 -16.39 -2.87 25.18
C GLU A 206 -16.93 -4.29 25.42
N LEU A 207 -16.37 -5.28 24.73
CA LEU A 207 -16.76 -6.67 24.89
C LEU A 207 -16.48 -7.16 26.31
N LEU A 208 -15.30 -6.87 26.86
CA LEU A 208 -14.96 -7.24 28.23
C LEU A 208 -15.85 -6.57 29.28
N LYS A 209 -16.35 -5.36 29.02
CA LYS A 209 -17.37 -4.71 29.88
C LYS A 209 -18.72 -5.42 29.79
N LYS A 210 -19.14 -5.83 28.60
CA LYS A 210 -20.45 -6.48 28.36
C LYS A 210 -20.47 -7.95 28.83
N ARG A 211 -19.38 -8.68 28.65
CA ARG A 211 -19.23 -10.12 28.94
C ARG A 211 -17.93 -10.43 29.70
N PRO A 212 -17.79 -9.99 30.96
CA PRO A 212 -16.52 -10.00 31.71
C PRO A 212 -15.97 -11.39 32.03
N ALA A 213 -16.81 -12.43 31.97
CA ALA A 213 -16.46 -13.82 32.24
C ALA A 213 -16.09 -14.62 30.97
N GLU A 214 -16.32 -14.05 29.79
CA GLU A 214 -16.06 -14.73 28.51
C GLU A 214 -14.73 -14.27 27.92
N LYS A 215 -14.12 -15.15 27.12
CA LYS A 215 -12.93 -14.80 26.35
C LYS A 215 -13.32 -14.04 25.09
N VAL A 216 -12.58 -12.98 24.77
CA VAL A 216 -12.64 -12.33 23.46
C VAL A 216 -11.70 -13.06 22.50
N LYS A 217 -12.23 -13.46 21.36
CA LYS A 217 -11.53 -14.23 20.34
C LYS A 217 -11.21 -13.35 19.14
N ILE A 218 -9.92 -13.29 18.79
CA ILE A 218 -9.39 -12.47 17.70
C ILE A 218 -8.75 -13.39 16.67
N LEU A 219 -9.15 -13.26 15.40
CA LEU A 219 -8.50 -13.89 14.26
C LEU A 219 -7.68 -12.87 13.48
N ILE A 220 -6.38 -13.06 13.38
CA ILE A 220 -5.51 -12.26 12.51
C ILE A 220 -5.33 -13.02 11.20
N VAL A 221 -5.74 -12.44 10.08
CA VAL A 221 -5.63 -13.06 8.77
C VAL A 221 -4.46 -12.45 8.01
N GLY A 222 -3.59 -13.30 7.51
CA GLY A 222 -2.38 -12.93 6.80
C GLY A 222 -1.13 -13.47 7.48
N THR A 223 -0.05 -13.56 6.72
CA THR A 223 1.23 -14.12 7.21
C THR A 223 2.48 -13.47 6.66
N GLY A 224 2.34 -12.30 6.07
CA GLY A 224 3.47 -11.40 5.80
C GLY A 224 3.90 -10.65 7.07
N GLY A 225 4.83 -9.70 6.90
CA GLY A 225 5.35 -8.87 7.99
C GLY A 225 4.25 -8.19 8.82
N LEU A 226 3.14 -7.76 8.20
CA LEU A 226 1.99 -7.14 8.88
C LEU A 226 1.39 -8.01 9.98
N ALA A 227 1.10 -9.28 9.69
CA ALA A 227 0.50 -10.17 10.67
C ALA A 227 1.47 -10.50 11.80
N LEU A 228 2.77 -10.64 11.50
CA LEU A 228 3.79 -10.85 12.52
C LEU A 228 3.97 -9.62 13.43
N TRP A 229 3.90 -8.42 12.87
CA TRP A 229 3.85 -7.18 13.66
C TRP A 229 2.60 -7.14 14.53
N ALA A 230 1.43 -7.43 13.96
CA ALA A 230 0.17 -7.44 14.70
C ALA A 230 0.20 -8.41 15.88
N ILE A 231 0.79 -9.61 15.74
CA ILE A 231 0.93 -10.57 16.85
C ILE A 231 1.82 -10.01 17.97
N ARG A 232 2.97 -9.41 17.61
CA ARG A 232 3.91 -8.83 18.60
C ARG A 232 3.28 -7.67 19.36
N ILE A 233 2.66 -6.75 18.64
CA ILE A 233 1.97 -5.59 19.22
C ILE A 233 0.76 -6.04 20.06
N ALA A 234 -0.02 -7.01 19.56
CA ALA A 234 -1.13 -7.60 20.30
C ALA A 234 -0.68 -8.20 21.64
N ALA A 235 0.50 -8.83 21.70
CA ALA A 235 1.01 -9.37 22.94
C ALA A 235 1.24 -8.28 24.00
N GLN A 236 1.76 -7.12 23.60
CA GLN A 236 1.93 -5.97 24.49
C GLN A 236 0.58 -5.40 24.96
N HIS A 237 -0.39 -5.26 24.06
CA HIS A 237 -1.69 -4.66 24.36
C HIS A 237 -2.63 -5.58 25.17
N PHE A 238 -2.66 -6.87 24.84
CA PHE A 238 -3.68 -7.79 25.33
C PHE A 238 -3.19 -8.80 26.36
N TYR A 239 -1.87 -9.03 26.46
CA TYR A 239 -1.32 -9.99 27.42
C TYR A 239 -0.76 -9.34 28.68
N ALA A 240 -1.23 -8.14 29.01
CA ALA A 240 -1.10 -7.57 30.34
C ALA A 240 -1.77 -8.49 31.39
N PRO A 241 -1.30 -8.52 32.66
CA PRO A 241 -1.81 -9.44 33.67
C PRO A 241 -3.32 -9.43 33.87
N ALA A 242 -3.98 -8.28 33.66
CA ALA A 242 -5.43 -8.13 33.83
C ALA A 242 -6.27 -8.76 32.70
N THR A 243 -5.71 -8.91 31.50
CA THR A 243 -6.43 -9.27 30.27
C THR A 243 -5.92 -10.56 29.63
N LYS A 244 -4.72 -11.03 29.99
CA LYS A 244 -4.04 -12.16 29.35
C LYS A 244 -4.90 -13.42 29.19
N ASP A 245 -5.65 -13.82 30.23
CA ASP A 245 -6.44 -15.06 30.19
C ASP A 245 -7.83 -14.85 29.55
N LYS A 246 -8.17 -13.60 29.20
CA LYS A 246 -9.43 -13.23 28.57
C LYS A 246 -9.34 -13.07 27.06
N ILE A 247 -8.14 -13.08 26.48
CA ILE A 247 -7.96 -12.87 25.03
C ILE A 247 -7.37 -14.13 24.40
N GLN A 248 -8.00 -14.61 23.34
CA GLN A 248 -7.50 -15.72 22.52
C GLN A 248 -7.21 -15.20 21.12
N ILE A 249 -5.96 -15.36 20.67
CA ILE A 249 -5.53 -14.96 19.34
C ILE A 249 -5.30 -16.21 18.49
N THR A 250 -5.89 -16.24 17.31
CA THR A 250 -5.63 -17.22 16.26
C THR A 250 -5.10 -16.50 15.02
N VAL A 251 -4.15 -17.11 14.31
CA VAL A 251 -3.59 -16.57 13.08
C VAL A 251 -3.94 -17.48 11.91
N ALA A 252 -4.57 -16.93 10.88
CA ALA A 252 -4.83 -17.60 9.62
C ALA A 252 -3.74 -17.29 8.60
N SER A 253 -3.04 -18.34 8.15
CA SER A 253 -1.98 -18.23 7.16
C SER A 253 -2.36 -18.87 5.83
N LEU A 254 -2.04 -18.18 4.74
CA LEU A 254 -2.09 -18.76 3.39
C LEU A 254 -0.89 -19.69 3.11
N ARG A 255 0.27 -19.48 3.77
CA ARG A 255 1.55 -20.15 3.46
C ARG A 255 2.16 -20.86 4.66
N ASP A 256 2.90 -21.94 4.42
CA ASP A 256 3.50 -22.78 5.46
C ASP A 256 4.56 -22.05 6.32
N GLU A 257 5.29 -21.10 5.74
CA GLU A 257 6.34 -20.34 6.44
C GLU A 257 5.80 -19.51 7.61
N GLY A 258 4.59 -18.97 7.46
CA GLY A 258 3.93 -18.18 8.49
C GLY A 258 3.60 -18.98 9.75
N PHE A 259 3.43 -20.30 9.65
CA PHE A 259 3.16 -21.16 10.81
C PHE A 259 4.35 -21.30 11.72
N VAL A 260 5.55 -21.46 11.17
CA VAL A 260 6.75 -21.69 11.96
C VAL A 260 7.04 -20.46 12.82
N MET A 261 6.84 -19.26 12.28
CA MET A 261 7.02 -18.02 13.03
C MET A 261 5.89 -17.78 14.03
N ALA A 262 4.63 -17.96 13.64
CA ALA A 262 3.50 -17.80 14.56
C ALA A 262 3.55 -18.80 15.72
N LYS A 263 3.99 -20.04 15.49
CA LYS A 263 4.17 -21.07 16.54
C LYS A 263 5.30 -20.75 17.52
N LYS A 264 6.28 -19.93 17.15
CA LYS A 264 7.27 -19.41 18.12
C LYS A 264 6.63 -18.48 19.14
N CYS A 265 5.46 -17.92 18.85
CA CYS A 265 4.66 -17.20 19.82
C CYS A 265 3.80 -18.22 20.59
N GLU A 266 4.24 -18.60 21.79
CA GLU A 266 3.64 -19.69 22.61
C GLU A 266 2.14 -19.54 22.93
N LYS A 267 1.53 -18.37 22.68
CA LYS A 267 0.15 -18.02 23.07
C LYS A 267 -0.81 -17.86 21.90
N VAL A 268 -0.48 -18.36 20.71
CA VAL A 268 -1.27 -18.12 19.50
C VAL A 268 -1.61 -19.43 18.81
N ASN A 269 -2.90 -19.62 18.50
CA ASN A 269 -3.36 -20.72 17.67
C ASN A 269 -3.08 -20.40 16.19
N VAL A 270 -2.88 -21.41 15.36
CA VAL A 270 -2.60 -21.18 13.93
C VAL A 270 -3.46 -22.09 13.06
N VAL A 271 -4.04 -21.52 12.00
CA VAL A 271 -4.86 -22.23 11.01
C VAL A 271 -4.38 -21.93 9.59
N GLN A 272 -4.52 -22.91 8.69
CA GLN A 272 -4.19 -22.75 7.28
C GLN A 272 -5.38 -22.46 6.41
N TRP A 273 -5.25 -21.37 5.67
CA TRP A 273 -6.11 -20.98 4.57
C TRP A 273 -5.46 -21.40 3.26
N ASN A 274 -5.37 -22.71 3.03
CA ASN A 274 -4.92 -23.22 1.74
C ASN A 274 -6.02 -22.96 0.69
N GLU A 275 -5.74 -22.12 -0.29
CA GLU A 275 -6.71 -21.72 -1.31
C GLU A 275 -7.12 -22.84 -2.28
N ASP A 276 -6.42 -23.98 -2.24
CA ASP A 276 -6.78 -25.19 -2.98
C ASP A 276 -7.92 -25.98 -2.31
N LEU A 277 -8.25 -25.65 -1.05
CA LEU A 277 -9.35 -26.28 -0.31
C LEU A 277 -10.68 -25.56 -0.56
N TYR A 278 -11.77 -26.30 -0.38
CA TYR A 278 -13.11 -25.72 -0.45
C TYR A 278 -13.36 -24.75 0.70
N GLU A 279 -14.07 -23.66 0.43
CA GLU A 279 -14.37 -22.60 1.42
C GLU A 279 -14.97 -23.15 2.71
N LYS A 280 -15.90 -24.11 2.62
CA LYS A 280 -16.52 -24.73 3.80
C LYS A 280 -15.49 -25.39 4.72
N GLN A 281 -14.51 -26.10 4.15
CA GLN A 281 -13.46 -26.75 4.93
C GLN A 281 -12.53 -25.73 5.59
N LEU A 282 -12.23 -24.62 4.90
CA LEU A 282 -11.42 -23.55 5.47
C LEU A 282 -12.12 -22.89 6.66
N ILE A 283 -13.43 -22.68 6.56
CA ILE A 283 -14.27 -22.11 7.62
C ILE A 283 -14.35 -23.08 8.81
N GLU A 284 -14.65 -24.36 8.58
CA GLU A 284 -14.70 -25.40 9.62
C GLU A 284 -13.37 -25.51 10.37
N ARG A 285 -12.25 -25.61 9.66
CA ARG A 285 -10.91 -25.65 10.28
C ARG A 285 -10.58 -24.38 11.06
N THR A 286 -11.09 -23.23 10.62
CA THR A 286 -10.91 -21.96 11.34
C THR A 286 -11.73 -21.96 12.62
N HIS A 287 -12.97 -22.45 12.59
CA HIS A 287 -13.76 -22.63 13.80
C HIS A 287 -13.07 -23.57 14.78
N ASP A 288 -12.54 -24.70 14.31
CA ASP A 288 -11.84 -25.65 15.18
C ASP A 288 -10.62 -25.00 15.85
N ALA A 289 -9.80 -24.27 15.09
CA ALA A 289 -8.62 -23.59 15.62
C ALA A 289 -8.96 -22.42 16.58
N CYS A 290 -10.09 -21.76 16.38
CA CYS A 290 -10.60 -20.68 17.22
C CYS A 290 -11.50 -21.19 18.37
N GLU A 291 -11.74 -22.50 18.47
CA GLU A 291 -12.71 -23.11 19.38
C GLU A 291 -14.13 -22.52 19.24
N GLY A 292 -14.54 -22.20 18.01
CA GLY A 292 -15.83 -21.63 17.66
C GLY A 292 -15.75 -20.38 16.78
N LEU A 293 -16.78 -19.53 16.86
CA LEU A 293 -16.80 -18.22 16.21
C LEU A 293 -15.88 -17.23 16.93
N VAL A 294 -15.40 -16.22 16.19
CA VAL A 294 -14.57 -15.14 16.74
C VAL A 294 -15.34 -13.83 16.83
N ASP A 295 -14.90 -12.95 17.71
CA ASP A 295 -15.51 -11.63 17.90
C ASP A 295 -14.93 -10.59 16.97
N ILE A 296 -13.63 -10.72 16.69
CA ILE A 296 -12.87 -9.77 15.91
C ILE A 296 -12.05 -10.52 14.86
N VAL A 297 -12.08 -10.07 13.61
CA VAL A 297 -11.14 -10.48 12.58
C VAL A 297 -10.33 -9.26 12.14
N ILE A 298 -9.01 -9.35 12.13
CA ILE A 298 -8.12 -8.34 11.53
C ILE A 298 -7.65 -8.91 10.19
N ASP A 299 -8.19 -8.39 9.08
CA ASP A 299 -8.01 -8.99 7.75
C ASP A 299 -7.02 -8.22 6.88
N PHE A 300 -5.76 -8.68 6.86
CA PHE A 300 -4.73 -8.18 5.95
C PHE A 300 -4.75 -8.87 4.58
N GLY A 301 -5.65 -9.84 4.35
CA GLY A 301 -5.71 -10.65 3.13
C GLY A 301 -6.28 -9.92 1.91
N SER A 302 -6.73 -8.67 2.08
CA SER A 302 -7.06 -7.65 1.07
C SER A 302 -7.92 -8.04 -0.14
N THR A 303 -8.55 -9.22 -0.12
CA THR A 303 -9.33 -9.77 -1.23
C THR A 303 -10.79 -10.00 -0.84
N SER A 304 -11.67 -10.01 -1.85
CA SER A 304 -13.08 -10.39 -1.64
C SER A 304 -13.24 -11.80 -1.07
N ARG A 305 -12.33 -12.72 -1.40
CA ARG A 305 -12.37 -14.10 -0.91
C ARG A 305 -12.02 -14.14 0.59
N SER A 306 -10.93 -13.45 0.98
CA SER A 306 -10.53 -13.29 2.38
C SER A 306 -11.67 -12.72 3.23
N LEU A 307 -12.18 -11.53 2.85
CA LEU A 307 -13.24 -10.85 3.61
C LEU A 307 -14.53 -11.69 3.70
N HIS A 308 -14.90 -12.38 2.62
CA HIS A 308 -16.07 -13.25 2.63
C HIS A 308 -15.92 -14.40 3.64
N ARG A 309 -14.73 -14.98 3.75
CA ARG A 309 -14.42 -16.04 4.72
C ARG A 309 -14.35 -15.49 6.14
N SER A 310 -13.69 -14.35 6.33
CA SER A 310 -13.60 -13.62 7.60
C SER A 310 -14.97 -13.38 8.22
N MET A 311 -15.94 -12.86 7.44
CA MET A 311 -17.31 -12.64 7.93
C MET A 311 -18.07 -13.94 8.30
N GLN A 312 -17.67 -15.09 7.77
CA GLN A 312 -18.26 -16.37 8.15
C GLN A 312 -17.68 -16.93 9.44
N CYS A 313 -16.51 -16.44 9.85
CA CYS A 313 -15.87 -16.80 11.11
C CYS A 313 -16.38 -15.98 12.30
N LEU A 314 -17.11 -14.88 12.05
CA LEU A 314 -17.58 -13.94 13.07
C LEU A 314 -18.85 -14.42 13.79
N THR A 315 -18.91 -14.12 15.09
CA THR A 315 -20.16 -14.13 15.85
C THR A 315 -21.10 -13.01 15.40
N ARG A 316 -22.38 -13.10 15.75
CA ARG A 316 -23.33 -12.00 15.53
C ARG A 316 -22.91 -10.80 16.38
N GLY A 317 -22.81 -9.63 15.75
CA GLY A 317 -22.26 -8.41 16.32
C GLY A 317 -20.73 -8.35 16.31
N GLY A 318 -20.05 -9.32 15.71
CA GLY A 318 -18.60 -9.31 15.55
C GLY A 318 -18.13 -8.31 14.50
N HIS A 319 -16.84 -7.95 14.55
CA HIS A 319 -16.23 -6.92 13.70
C HIS A 319 -15.11 -7.53 12.85
N VAL A 320 -15.09 -7.21 11.55
CA VAL A 320 -13.92 -7.43 10.70
C VAL A 320 -13.27 -6.09 10.37
N LEU A 321 -11.99 -5.95 10.68
CA LEU A 321 -11.18 -4.77 10.42
C LEU A 321 -10.42 -4.97 9.11
N ILE A 322 -10.52 -4.00 8.20
CA ILE A 322 -9.83 -3.98 6.90
C ILE A 322 -9.06 -2.68 6.71
N SER A 323 -7.97 -2.70 5.94
CA SER A 323 -7.20 -1.47 5.66
C SER A 323 -7.99 -0.47 4.83
N ASP A 324 -7.80 0.82 5.09
CA ASP A 324 -8.38 1.92 4.31
C ASP A 324 -8.18 1.79 2.79
N GLU A 325 -7.00 1.33 2.37
CA GLU A 325 -6.63 1.20 0.94
C GLU A 325 -7.59 0.34 0.09
N ILE A 326 -8.30 -0.59 0.72
CA ILE A 326 -9.24 -1.51 0.05
C ILE A 326 -10.68 -1.26 0.46
N ALA A 327 -10.92 -0.35 1.40
CA ALA A 327 -12.21 -0.11 2.02
C ALA A 327 -13.26 0.27 0.96
N ASP A 328 -12.97 1.25 0.11
CA ASP A 328 -13.89 1.71 -0.93
C ASP A 328 -14.41 0.57 -1.82
N LYS A 329 -13.50 -0.32 -2.23
CA LYS A 329 -13.82 -1.44 -3.12
C LYS A 329 -14.62 -2.52 -2.40
N LEU A 330 -14.28 -2.83 -1.15
CA LEU A 330 -14.85 -3.95 -0.43
C LEU A 330 -16.16 -3.58 0.28
N LEU A 331 -16.26 -2.39 0.87
CA LEU A 331 -17.47 -1.93 1.55
C LEU A 331 -18.67 -1.89 0.60
N ALA A 332 -18.51 -1.29 -0.58
CA ALA A 332 -19.56 -1.24 -1.59
C ALA A 332 -20.09 -2.63 -1.99
N LYS A 333 -19.23 -3.65 -1.96
CA LYS A 333 -19.56 -5.02 -2.33
C LYS A 333 -20.17 -5.84 -1.19
N PHE A 334 -19.79 -5.55 0.05
CA PHE A 334 -20.09 -6.42 1.20
C PHE A 334 -21.02 -5.81 2.25
N ALA A 335 -21.37 -4.51 2.18
CA ALA A 335 -22.23 -3.84 3.15
C ALA A 335 -23.54 -4.60 3.42
N LYS A 336 -24.32 -4.90 2.38
CA LYS A 336 -25.58 -5.66 2.52
C LYS A 336 -25.36 -7.03 3.15
N ARG A 337 -24.26 -7.71 2.81
CA ARG A 337 -23.95 -9.04 3.33
C ARG A 337 -23.54 -9.00 4.80
N ALA A 338 -22.88 -7.94 5.22
CA ALA A 338 -22.54 -7.70 6.62
C ALA A 338 -23.81 -7.44 7.44
N GLU A 339 -24.73 -6.61 6.92
CA GLU A 339 -26.05 -6.35 7.52
C GLU A 339 -26.88 -7.63 7.66
N ASP A 340 -27.03 -8.42 6.58
CA ASP A 340 -27.78 -9.68 6.57
C ASP A 340 -27.23 -10.68 7.63
N ARG A 341 -25.93 -10.61 7.92
CA ARG A 341 -25.26 -11.45 8.93
C ARG A 341 -25.25 -10.81 10.32
N GLY A 342 -25.59 -9.53 10.44
CA GLY A 342 -25.47 -8.75 11.66
C GLY A 342 -24.02 -8.65 12.14
N VAL A 343 -23.07 -8.38 11.24
CA VAL A 343 -21.65 -8.14 11.57
C VAL A 343 -21.22 -6.77 11.06
N PHE A 344 -20.11 -6.25 11.56
CA PHE A 344 -19.59 -4.93 11.22
C PHE A 344 -18.29 -5.03 10.41
N ILE A 345 -18.13 -4.14 9.43
CA ILE A 345 -16.87 -3.97 8.70
C ILE A 345 -16.30 -2.60 9.11
N GLU A 346 -15.15 -2.62 9.77
CA GLU A 346 -14.46 -1.44 10.28
C GLU A 346 -13.24 -1.13 9.42
N VAL A 347 -12.98 0.15 9.18
CA VAL A 347 -11.81 0.60 8.42
C VAL A 347 -10.68 0.97 9.37
N ILE A 348 -9.51 0.38 9.14
CA ILE A 348 -8.28 0.65 9.89
C ILE A 348 -7.66 1.94 9.33
N PRO A 349 -7.41 2.96 10.18
CA PRO A 349 -6.74 4.18 9.73
C PRO A 349 -5.26 3.92 9.38
N ALA A 350 -4.66 4.79 8.56
CA ALA A 350 -3.28 4.66 8.08
C ALA A 350 -2.18 4.80 9.15
N GLY A 351 -2.57 5.16 10.38
CA GLY A 351 -1.70 5.45 11.51
C GLY A 351 -1.16 6.87 11.53
N THR A 352 -0.75 7.36 12.69
CA THR A 352 -0.26 8.73 12.88
C THR A 352 1.25 8.79 13.06
N ILE A 353 1.83 10.00 12.96
CA ILE A 353 3.26 10.21 13.21
C ILE A 353 3.61 9.83 14.66
N GLU A 354 2.75 10.16 15.62
CA GLU A 354 2.92 9.83 17.03
C GLU A 354 2.94 8.31 17.25
N GLN A 355 2.04 7.59 16.59
CA GLN A 355 2.03 6.13 16.63
C GLN A 355 3.32 5.54 16.04
N LEU A 356 3.90 6.16 15.00
CA LEU A 356 5.18 5.71 14.46
C LEU A 356 6.34 5.98 15.43
N HIS A 357 6.34 7.11 16.14
CA HIS A 357 7.30 7.36 17.23
C HIS A 357 7.20 6.28 18.32
N ASP A 358 6.00 5.96 18.76
CA ASP A 358 5.76 4.93 19.78
C ASP A 358 6.28 3.57 19.32
N VAL A 359 5.96 3.16 18.08
CA VAL A 359 6.43 1.89 17.51
C VAL A 359 7.96 1.85 17.41
N VAL A 360 8.62 2.93 16.98
CA VAL A 360 10.09 3.00 16.95
C VAL A 360 10.68 2.81 18.33
N GLN A 361 10.10 3.46 19.35
CA GLN A 361 10.55 3.34 20.73
C GLN A 361 10.39 1.90 21.25
N LEU A 362 9.22 1.29 21.05
CA LEU A 362 8.91 -0.07 21.52
C LEU A 362 9.81 -1.13 20.89
N VAL A 363 10.10 -1.02 19.60
CA VAL A 363 11.04 -1.93 18.93
C VAL A 363 12.47 -1.69 19.42
N ALA A 364 12.87 -0.43 19.60
CA ALA A 364 14.21 -0.10 20.10
C ALA A 364 14.45 -0.53 21.54
N SER A 365 13.42 -0.56 22.38
CA SER A 365 13.48 -1.05 23.77
C SER A 365 13.34 -2.57 23.88
N ASN A 366 13.11 -3.29 22.77
CA ASN A 366 12.76 -4.71 22.72
C ASN A 366 11.48 -5.06 23.51
N GLU A 367 10.54 -4.13 23.59
CA GLU A 367 9.21 -4.39 24.16
C GLU A 367 8.29 -5.13 23.17
N ILE A 368 8.55 -5.00 21.86
CA ILE A 368 7.85 -5.73 20.78
C ILE A 368 8.78 -6.31 19.73
#